data_AF-A0A534WMP8-F1
#
_entry.id   AF-A0A534WMP8-F1
#
_cell.length_a   1.000
_cell.length_b   1.000
_cell.length_c   1.000
_cell.angle_alpha   90.00
_cell.angle_beta   90.00
_cell.angle_gamma   90.00
#
_symmetry.space_group_name_H-M   'P 1'
#
loop_
_entity.id
_entity.type
_entity.pdbx_description
1 polymer ?
#
loop_
_entity_poly.entity_id
_entity_poly.type
_entity_poly.pdbx_seq_one_letter_code
_entity_poly.pdbx_strand_id
1 'polypeptide(L)'
;MERFYFWPTNPAASIFALWVVSQIFLYAARVPMHRALREVGRLLGGVFRVGARWCRGLAAAAARRDHEMIVEMGKGDTEAKIGREFHRIEGAFAKELARYPDLHRKLDDVVTKIDADFQECATAAPAAPGWTEAVAAVAKMPPNMDGTVKKVLEEIQKSAAAGEKKALQEFRETTAKRHKILSSMAPAWKEVQKIATEVSRAVSGALEATKRIDGYMTSYEQVRADDKNATRAIGWNATQLFVVSLLVMAVAMGGAFVNFNLIALPMSELVPSGNRIAGMPVATVAALVIVLMEIAAGVFAMEMLGITSFFPKLELIPRSRRRIILVVAVGGLLMLACIEASLAILREQIVESSTALKASLAGVREHPVARTATSRIPVIGQA
;
A
#
# COMPACT_ATOMS: atom_id res chain seq x y z
N MET A 1 80.07 0.16 23.70
CA MET A 1 80.23 0.53 22.27
C MET A 1 81.72 0.59 21.87
N GLU A 2 82.57 -0.32 22.35
CA GLU A 2 84.03 -0.24 22.11
C GLU A 2 84.54 -1.23 21.04
N ARG A 3 83.67 -2.11 20.52
CA ARG A 3 84.05 -3.22 19.63
C ARG A 3 84.12 -2.86 18.14
N PHE A 4 83.86 -1.62 17.76
CA PHE A 4 83.90 -1.17 16.35
C PHE A 4 85.01 -0.18 16.04
N TYR A 5 85.83 0.20 17.02
CA TYR A 5 86.94 1.11 16.79
C TYR A 5 88.19 0.31 16.39
N PHE A 6 88.67 0.48 15.16
CA PHE A 6 89.91 -0.10 14.68
C PHE A 6 91.13 0.41 15.48
N TRP A 7 91.04 1.63 16.04
CA TRP A 7 92.00 2.19 16.98
C TRP A 7 91.30 2.77 18.23
N PRO A 8 91.45 2.15 19.40
CA PRO A 8 90.83 2.63 20.65
C PRO A 8 91.42 3.95 21.16
N THR A 9 92.67 4.27 20.79
CA THR A 9 93.40 5.47 21.25
C THR A 9 93.05 6.75 20.49
N ASN A 10 92.39 6.67 19.33
CA ASN A 10 91.93 7.84 18.59
C ASN A 10 90.58 7.58 17.89
N PRO A 11 89.44 7.81 18.58
CA PRO A 11 88.12 7.44 18.09
C PRO A 11 87.72 8.20 16.81
N ALA A 12 88.20 9.43 16.63
CA ALA A 12 87.90 10.25 15.46
C ALA A 12 88.49 9.65 14.17
N ALA A 13 89.73 9.16 14.22
CA ALA A 13 90.39 8.54 13.07
C ALA A 13 89.71 7.22 12.66
N SER A 14 89.26 6.43 13.63
CA SER A 14 88.56 5.18 13.36
C SER A 14 87.14 5.41 12.80
N ILE A 15 86.43 6.47 13.23
CA ILE A 15 85.15 6.86 12.62
C ILE A 15 85.37 7.32 11.17
N PHE A 16 86.42 8.09 10.92
CA PHE A 16 86.76 8.53 9.57
C PHE A 16 87.11 7.36 8.65
N ALA A 17 87.90 6.39 9.13
CA ALA A 17 88.22 5.18 8.37
C ALA A 17 86.96 4.35 8.06
N LEU A 18 86.08 4.15 9.04
CA LEU A 18 84.78 3.50 8.83
C LEU A 18 83.90 4.26 7.84
N TRP A 19 83.92 5.60 7.86
CA TRP A 19 83.18 6.44 6.93
C TRP A 19 83.67 6.28 5.49
N VAL A 20 85.00 6.24 5.28
CA VAL A 20 85.60 6.01 3.96
C VAL A 20 85.30 4.59 3.45
N VAL A 21 85.46 3.57 4.30
CA VAL A 21 85.13 2.18 3.95
C VAL A 21 83.64 2.03 3.63
N SER A 22 82.78 2.68 4.41
CA SER A 22 81.33 2.73 4.16
C SER A 22 81.01 3.37 2.81
N GLN A 23 81.68 4.46 2.44
CA GLN A 23 81.48 5.11 1.13
C GLN A 23 81.90 4.23 -0.04
N ILE A 24 83.01 3.51 0.08
CA ILE A 24 83.44 2.57 -0.97
C ILE A 24 82.44 1.42 -1.08
N PHE A 25 81.97 0.89 0.05
CA PHE A 25 80.96 -0.17 0.08
C PHE A 25 79.62 0.29 -0.51
N LEU A 26 79.13 1.48 -0.14
CA LEU A 26 77.90 2.05 -0.67
C LEU A 26 78.01 2.37 -2.17
N TYR A 27 79.18 2.83 -2.64
CA TYR A 27 79.42 3.08 -4.05
C TYR A 27 79.38 1.78 -4.87
N ALA A 28 80.02 0.71 -4.38
CA ALA A 28 79.97 -0.61 -5.00
C ALA A 28 78.54 -1.22 -4.95
N ALA A 29 77.82 -1.01 -3.85
CA ALA A 29 76.46 -1.48 -3.64
C ALA A 29 75.39 -0.68 -4.41
N ARG A 30 75.72 0.50 -4.94
CA ARG A 30 74.78 1.36 -5.68
C ARG A 30 74.11 0.64 -6.84
N VAL A 31 74.90 -0.04 -7.67
CA VAL A 31 74.39 -0.74 -8.86
C VAL A 31 73.48 -1.92 -8.50
N PRO A 32 73.87 -2.86 -7.60
CA PRO A 32 72.98 -3.94 -7.19
C PRO A 32 71.74 -3.42 -6.44
N MET A 33 71.84 -2.37 -5.62
CA MET A 33 70.69 -1.80 -4.92
C MET A 33 69.68 -1.16 -5.88
N HIS A 34 70.13 -0.40 -6.89
CA HIS A 34 69.22 0.15 -7.92
C HIS A 34 68.61 -0.94 -8.81
N ARG A 35 69.28 -2.07 -9.00
CA ARG A 35 68.70 -3.24 -9.69
C ARG A 35 67.65 -3.92 -8.81
N ALA A 36 67.96 -4.17 -7.54
CA ALA A 36 67.02 -4.75 -6.57
C ALA A 36 65.74 -3.90 -6.44
N LEU A 37 65.87 -2.57 -6.29
CA LEU A 37 64.73 -1.66 -6.22
C LEU A 37 63.89 -1.66 -7.52
N ARG A 38 64.52 -1.75 -8.69
CA ARG A 38 63.81 -1.86 -9.97
C ARG A 38 63.07 -3.18 -10.10
N GLU A 39 63.66 -4.30 -9.68
CA GLU A 39 62.97 -5.59 -9.70
C GLU A 39 61.82 -5.65 -8.70
N VAL A 40 62.00 -5.13 -7.48
CA VAL A 40 60.91 -4.97 -6.51
C VAL A 40 59.79 -4.09 -7.07
N GLY A 41 60.13 -2.97 -7.72
CA GLY A 41 59.17 -2.10 -8.38
C GLY A 41 58.41 -2.80 -9.52
N ARG A 42 59.08 -3.64 -10.32
CA ARG A 42 58.46 -4.45 -11.38
C ARG A 42 57.55 -5.53 -10.82
N LEU A 43 57.97 -6.21 -9.73
CA LEU A 43 57.16 -7.21 -9.05
C LEU A 43 55.89 -6.58 -8.47
N LEU A 44 56.02 -5.48 -7.73
CA LEU A 44 54.89 -4.73 -7.19
C LEU A 44 53.97 -4.23 -8.31
N GLY A 45 54.53 -3.62 -9.36
CA GLY A 45 53.76 -3.18 -10.52
C GLY A 45 53.04 -4.33 -11.24
N GLY A 46 53.67 -5.50 -11.31
CA GLY A 46 53.07 -6.73 -11.83
C GLY A 46 51.88 -7.19 -11.00
N VAL A 47 52.04 -7.25 -9.67
CA VAL A 47 50.97 -7.63 -8.72
C VAL A 47 49.79 -6.65 -8.82
N PHE A 48 50.05 -5.34 -8.79
CA PHE A 48 48.99 -4.33 -8.94
C PHE A 48 48.30 -4.41 -10.30
N ARG A 49 49.02 -4.71 -11.38
CA ARG A 49 48.42 -4.85 -12.72
C ARG A 49 47.53 -6.09 -12.82
N VAL A 50 47.93 -7.20 -12.20
CA VAL A 50 47.11 -8.41 -12.11
C VAL A 50 45.88 -8.13 -11.24
N GLY A 51 46.07 -7.51 -10.07
CA GLY A 51 44.97 -7.07 -9.21
C GLY A 51 43.97 -6.17 -9.94
N ALA A 52 44.45 -5.17 -10.69
CA ALA A 52 43.60 -4.29 -11.48
C ALA A 52 42.84 -5.00 -12.62
N ARG A 53 43.42 -6.03 -13.23
CA ARG A 53 42.69 -6.86 -14.21
C ARG A 53 41.63 -7.72 -13.52
N TRP A 54 41.96 -8.29 -12.36
CA TRP A 54 41.04 -9.09 -11.58
C TRP A 54 39.85 -8.26 -11.09
N CYS A 55 40.10 -7.07 -10.52
CA CYS A 55 39.04 -6.15 -10.12
C CYS A 55 38.16 -5.73 -11.30
N ARG A 56 38.73 -5.46 -12.49
CA ARG A 56 37.95 -5.16 -13.69
C ARG A 56 37.13 -6.35 -14.18
N GLY A 57 37.69 -7.56 -14.11
CA GLY A 57 36.97 -8.80 -14.44
C GLY A 57 35.80 -9.04 -13.48
N LEU A 58 36.03 -8.88 -12.18
CA LEU A 58 34.99 -8.97 -11.15
C LEU A 58 33.92 -7.89 -11.32
N ALA A 59 34.31 -6.65 -11.61
CA ALA A 59 33.35 -5.57 -11.87
C ALA A 59 32.48 -5.85 -13.10
N ALA A 60 33.06 -6.38 -14.19
CA ALA A 60 32.31 -6.75 -15.38
C ALA A 60 31.38 -7.96 -15.12
N ALA A 61 31.82 -8.94 -14.35
CA ALA A 61 30.99 -10.08 -13.95
C ALA A 61 29.84 -9.66 -13.01
N ALA A 62 30.11 -8.78 -12.06
CA ALA A 62 29.12 -8.20 -11.16
C ALA A 62 28.09 -7.38 -11.94
N ALA A 63 28.52 -6.48 -12.84
CA ALA A 63 27.61 -5.67 -13.64
C ALA A 63 26.66 -6.51 -14.52
N ARG A 64 27.14 -7.64 -15.06
CA ARG A 64 26.28 -8.58 -15.81
C ARG A 64 25.25 -9.25 -14.91
N ARG A 65 25.68 -9.75 -13.75
CA ARG A 65 24.77 -10.38 -12.77
C ARG A 65 23.75 -9.40 -12.22
N ASP A 66 24.16 -8.18 -11.90
CA ASP A 66 23.26 -7.13 -11.39
C ASP A 66 22.21 -6.79 -12.45
N HIS A 67 22.61 -6.70 -13.72
CA HIS A 67 21.68 -6.47 -14.81
C HIS A 67 20.68 -7.63 -14.97
N GLU A 68 21.16 -8.88 -15.02
CA GLU A 68 20.30 -10.07 -15.07
C GLU A 68 19.34 -10.14 -13.87
N MET A 69 19.83 -9.84 -12.67
CA MET A 69 19.03 -9.82 -11.44
C MET A 69 17.96 -8.71 -11.48
N ILE A 70 18.31 -7.50 -11.92
CA ILE A 70 17.36 -6.38 -12.03
C ILE A 70 16.27 -6.70 -13.05
N VAL A 71 16.62 -7.30 -14.18
CA VAL A 71 15.65 -7.74 -15.20
C VAL A 71 14.71 -8.78 -14.60
N GLU A 72 15.24 -9.80 -13.92
CA GLU A 72 14.42 -10.87 -13.36
C GLU A 72 13.53 -10.40 -12.19
N MET A 73 14.07 -9.56 -11.29
CA MET A 73 13.27 -8.91 -10.25
C MET A 73 12.22 -7.97 -10.84
N GLY A 74 12.55 -7.24 -11.90
CA GLY A 74 11.62 -6.39 -12.63
C GLY A 74 10.47 -7.17 -13.23
N LYS A 75 10.75 -8.33 -13.84
CA LYS A 75 9.70 -9.27 -14.31
C LYS A 75 8.84 -9.74 -13.15
N GLY A 76 9.43 -10.22 -12.06
CA GLY A 76 8.68 -10.71 -10.91
C GLY A 76 7.77 -9.66 -10.27
N ASP A 77 8.24 -8.42 -10.11
CA ASP A 77 7.43 -7.32 -9.56
C ASP A 77 6.31 -6.89 -10.52
N THR A 78 6.57 -6.84 -11.82
CA THR A 78 5.54 -6.54 -12.83
C THR A 78 4.51 -7.66 -12.92
N GLU A 79 4.91 -8.93 -12.88
CA GLU A 79 4.01 -10.09 -12.81
C GLU A 79 3.16 -10.07 -11.54
N ALA A 80 3.75 -9.76 -10.39
CA ALA A 80 3.00 -9.66 -9.14
C ALA A 80 1.98 -8.50 -9.17
N LYS A 81 2.35 -7.35 -9.74
CA LYS A 81 1.44 -6.21 -9.95
C LYS A 81 0.30 -6.59 -10.89
N ILE A 82 0.62 -7.23 -12.01
CA ILE A 82 -0.34 -7.74 -12.98
C ILE A 82 -1.30 -8.73 -12.30
N GLY A 83 -0.79 -9.71 -11.56
CA GLY A 83 -1.61 -10.69 -10.85
C GLY A 83 -2.56 -10.08 -9.82
N ARG A 84 -2.09 -9.08 -9.05
CA ARG A 84 -2.96 -8.34 -8.11
C ARG A 84 -4.05 -7.56 -8.83
N GLU A 85 -3.72 -6.92 -9.95
CA GLU A 85 -4.70 -6.18 -10.75
C GLU A 85 -5.69 -7.10 -11.46
N PHE A 86 -5.25 -8.24 -12.00
CA PHE A 86 -6.15 -9.26 -12.52
C PHE A 86 -7.14 -9.74 -11.47
N HIS A 87 -6.66 -10.05 -10.25
CA HIS A 87 -7.56 -10.51 -9.19
C HIS A 87 -8.55 -9.43 -8.73
N ARG A 88 -8.09 -8.17 -8.66
CA ARG A 88 -8.94 -7.01 -8.35
C ARG A 88 -10.00 -6.79 -9.43
N ILE A 89 -9.59 -6.87 -10.68
CA ILE A 89 -10.44 -6.68 -11.85
C ILE A 89 -11.43 -7.83 -11.93
N GLU A 90 -11.01 -9.09 -11.79
CA GLU A 90 -11.90 -10.24 -11.75
C GLU A 90 -13.04 -10.04 -10.74
N GLY A 91 -12.73 -9.60 -9.51
CA GLY A 91 -13.76 -9.29 -8.52
C GLY A 91 -14.68 -8.12 -8.89
N ALA A 92 -14.14 -7.06 -9.49
CA ALA A 92 -14.90 -5.88 -9.90
C ALA A 92 -15.74 -6.13 -11.15
N PHE A 93 -15.13 -6.65 -12.21
CA PHE A 93 -15.78 -7.07 -13.45
C PHE A 93 -16.81 -8.16 -13.21
N ALA A 94 -16.52 -9.20 -12.43
CA ALA A 94 -17.52 -10.24 -12.16
C ALA A 94 -18.77 -9.64 -11.50
N LYS A 95 -18.58 -8.67 -10.61
CA LYS A 95 -19.69 -7.95 -9.96
C LYS A 95 -20.44 -7.03 -10.93
N GLU A 96 -19.73 -6.32 -11.82
CA GLU A 96 -20.33 -5.41 -12.80
C GLU A 96 -21.05 -6.16 -13.94
N LEU A 97 -20.44 -7.21 -14.49
CA LEU A 97 -21.07 -8.08 -15.48
C LEU A 97 -22.26 -8.84 -14.90
N ALA A 98 -22.19 -9.30 -13.65
CA ALA A 98 -23.31 -9.98 -13.00
C ALA A 98 -24.56 -9.09 -12.90
N ARG A 99 -24.39 -7.76 -12.81
CA ARG A 99 -25.49 -6.80 -12.72
C ARG A 99 -26.05 -6.40 -14.09
N TYR A 100 -25.31 -6.63 -15.18
CA TYR A 100 -25.72 -6.22 -16.52
C TYR A 100 -27.00 -6.91 -17.02
N PRO A 101 -27.18 -8.24 -16.89
CA PRO A 101 -28.43 -8.92 -17.26
C PRO A 101 -29.65 -8.37 -16.53
N ASP A 102 -29.52 -8.08 -15.24
CA ASP A 102 -30.61 -7.52 -14.43
C ASP A 102 -30.99 -6.10 -14.87
N LEU A 103 -30.00 -5.27 -15.21
CA LEU A 103 -30.24 -3.93 -15.75
C LEU A 103 -30.88 -4.00 -17.15
N HIS A 104 -30.43 -4.92 -17.99
CA HIS A 104 -30.98 -5.12 -19.32
C HIS A 104 -32.44 -5.58 -19.25
N ARG A 105 -32.75 -6.56 -18.39
CA ARG A 105 -34.13 -7.03 -18.18
C ARG A 105 -35.05 -5.90 -17.68
N LYS A 106 -34.58 -5.10 -16.72
CA LYS A 106 -35.35 -3.94 -16.23
C LYS A 106 -35.60 -2.90 -17.31
N LEU A 107 -34.61 -2.66 -18.17
CA LEU A 107 -34.75 -1.76 -19.30
C LEU A 107 -35.84 -2.27 -20.26
N ASP A 108 -35.79 -3.55 -20.63
CA ASP A 108 -36.79 -4.17 -21.50
C ASP A 108 -38.19 -4.15 -20.89
N ASP A 109 -38.33 -4.42 -19.59
CA ASP A 109 -39.61 -4.35 -18.87
C ASP A 109 -40.21 -2.93 -18.96
N VAL A 110 -39.39 -1.89 -18.74
CA VAL A 110 -39.85 -0.49 -18.81
C VAL A 110 -40.16 -0.07 -20.23
N VAL A 111 -39.35 -0.48 -21.21
CA VAL A 111 -39.59 -0.18 -22.63
C VAL A 111 -40.88 -0.84 -23.12
N THR A 112 -41.11 -2.11 -22.77
CA THR A 112 -42.33 -2.84 -23.12
C THR A 112 -43.57 -2.18 -22.51
N LYS A 113 -43.45 -1.67 -21.27
CA LYS A 113 -44.54 -0.92 -20.62
C LYS A 113 -44.83 0.39 -21.33
N ILE A 114 -43.80 1.15 -21.72
CA ILE A 114 -43.97 2.39 -22.49
C ILE A 114 -44.65 2.10 -23.84
N ASP A 115 -44.28 1.02 -24.52
CA ASP A 115 -44.89 0.64 -25.80
C ASP A 115 -46.37 0.25 -25.61
N ALA A 116 -46.69 -0.52 -24.57
CA ALA A 116 -48.08 -0.86 -24.23
C ALA A 116 -48.95 0.38 -23.92
N ASP A 117 -48.44 1.29 -23.08
CA ASP A 117 -49.12 2.54 -22.73
C ASP A 117 -49.30 3.44 -23.99
N PHE A 118 -48.37 3.37 -24.95
CA PHE A 118 -48.44 4.11 -26.21
C PHE A 118 -49.53 3.55 -27.14
N GLN A 119 -49.62 2.22 -27.26
CA GLN A 119 -50.68 1.56 -28.02
C GLN A 119 -52.07 1.89 -27.45
N GLU A 120 -52.22 1.95 -26.13
CA GLU A 120 -53.49 2.31 -25.48
C GLU A 120 -53.92 3.77 -25.77
N CYS A 121 -52.95 4.66 -26.02
CA CYS A 121 -53.21 6.04 -26.41
C CYS A 121 -53.64 6.20 -27.89
N ALA A 122 -53.40 5.20 -28.75
CA ALA A 122 -53.58 5.27 -30.20
C ALA A 122 -55.04 5.08 -30.69
N THR A 123 -56.04 5.21 -29.81
CA THR A 123 -57.46 5.02 -30.17
C THR A 123 -57.97 6.11 -31.13
N ALA A 124 -58.88 5.76 -32.05
CA ALA A 124 -59.50 6.73 -32.97
C ALA A 124 -60.47 7.68 -32.22
N ALA A 125 -60.66 8.89 -32.72
CA ALA A 125 -61.64 9.82 -32.15
C ALA A 125 -63.08 9.28 -32.30
N PRO A 126 -63.95 9.42 -31.29
CA PRO A 126 -65.33 8.93 -31.36
C PRO A 126 -66.11 9.68 -32.45
N ALA A 127 -66.83 8.93 -33.30
CA ALA A 127 -67.74 9.51 -34.28
C ALA A 127 -69.02 10.00 -33.60
N ALA A 128 -69.57 11.14 -34.03
CA ALA A 128 -70.78 11.71 -33.42
C ALA A 128 -71.99 10.76 -33.59
N PRO A 129 -72.56 10.21 -32.50
CA PRO A 129 -73.69 9.30 -32.59
C PRO A 129 -74.98 10.07 -32.88
N GLY A 130 -75.84 9.51 -33.75
CA GLY A 130 -77.20 10.01 -34.00
C GLY A 130 -77.47 10.56 -35.41
N TRP A 131 -76.44 10.80 -36.23
CA TRP A 131 -76.64 11.30 -37.61
C TRP A 131 -77.36 10.29 -38.51
N THR A 132 -77.07 9.01 -38.36
CA THR A 132 -77.69 7.92 -39.15
C THR A 132 -79.17 7.74 -38.81
N GLU A 133 -79.53 7.86 -37.53
CA GLU A 133 -80.92 7.75 -37.06
C GLU A 133 -81.74 8.99 -37.42
N ALA A 134 -81.15 10.18 -37.33
CA ALA A 134 -81.79 11.43 -37.74
C ALA A 134 -82.09 11.46 -39.25
N VAL A 135 -81.17 10.99 -40.09
CA VAL A 135 -81.38 10.87 -41.55
C VAL A 135 -82.43 9.80 -41.89
N ALA A 136 -82.44 8.68 -41.18
CA ALA A 136 -83.43 7.62 -41.36
C ALA A 136 -84.85 8.05 -40.93
N ALA A 137 -84.97 8.92 -39.94
CA ALA A 137 -86.25 9.51 -39.52
C ALA A 137 -86.82 10.45 -40.59
N VAL A 138 -85.99 11.30 -41.21
CA VAL A 138 -86.39 12.19 -42.33
C VAL A 138 -86.88 11.38 -43.54
N ALA A 139 -86.19 10.29 -43.85
CA ALA A 139 -86.51 9.45 -45.00
C ALA A 139 -87.87 8.72 -44.91
N LYS A 140 -88.47 8.63 -43.71
CA LYS A 140 -89.72 7.89 -43.46
C LYS A 140 -90.99 8.75 -43.45
N MET A 141 -90.93 10.05 -43.77
CA MET A 141 -92.08 10.96 -43.59
C MET A 141 -92.89 11.25 -44.87
N PRO A 142 -94.23 11.37 -44.76
CA PRO A 142 -95.11 11.71 -45.88
C PRO A 142 -95.09 13.21 -46.25
N PRO A 143 -95.43 13.60 -47.51
CA PRO A 143 -95.02 14.89 -48.09
C PRO A 143 -95.78 16.14 -47.67
N ASN A 144 -96.90 16.05 -46.95
CA ASN A 144 -97.76 17.21 -46.65
C ASN A 144 -98.23 17.22 -45.19
N MET A 145 -97.58 18.01 -44.33
CA MET A 145 -98.13 18.66 -43.13
C MET A 145 -97.06 19.60 -42.52
N ASP A 146 -97.19 20.91 -42.74
CA ASP A 146 -96.21 21.94 -42.34
C ASP A 146 -95.89 21.97 -40.83
N GLY A 147 -96.83 21.55 -39.97
CA GLY A 147 -96.63 21.49 -38.52
C GLY A 147 -95.81 20.27 -38.05
N THR A 148 -95.89 19.15 -38.75
CA THR A 148 -95.21 17.89 -38.40
C THR A 148 -93.74 17.94 -38.82
N VAL A 149 -93.47 18.53 -40.00
CA VAL A 149 -92.11 18.76 -40.50
C VAL A 149 -91.33 19.69 -39.55
N LYS A 150 -91.96 20.76 -39.04
CA LYS A 150 -91.33 21.67 -38.06
C LYS A 150 -90.96 20.96 -36.76
N LYS A 151 -91.87 20.15 -36.20
CA LYS A 151 -91.61 19.34 -34.97
C LYS A 151 -90.47 18.34 -35.17
N VAL A 152 -90.39 17.74 -36.35
CA VAL A 152 -89.35 16.78 -36.69
C VAL A 152 -88.00 17.45 -36.88
N LEU A 153 -87.95 18.60 -37.57
CA LEU A 153 -86.74 19.40 -37.65
C LEU A 153 -86.27 19.85 -36.26
N GLU A 154 -87.19 20.20 -35.35
CA GLU A 154 -86.87 20.49 -33.94
C GLU A 154 -86.35 19.24 -33.19
N GLU A 155 -86.90 18.05 -33.43
CA GLU A 155 -86.40 16.79 -32.85
C GLU A 155 -85.03 16.38 -33.43
N ILE A 156 -84.80 16.58 -34.72
CA ILE A 156 -83.49 16.36 -35.37
C ILE A 156 -82.46 17.34 -34.82
N GLN A 157 -82.82 18.62 -34.69
CA GLN A 157 -81.93 19.61 -34.10
C GLN A 157 -81.60 19.27 -32.64
N LYS A 158 -82.59 18.84 -31.84
CA LYS A 158 -82.36 18.37 -30.47
C LYS A 158 -81.50 17.09 -30.42
N SER A 159 -81.75 16.13 -31.31
CA SER A 159 -80.98 14.88 -31.39
C SER A 159 -79.53 15.14 -31.83
N ALA A 160 -79.32 15.98 -32.85
CA ALA A 160 -78.01 16.39 -33.31
C ALA A 160 -77.24 17.16 -32.23
N ALA A 161 -77.88 18.10 -31.53
CA ALA A 161 -77.27 18.82 -30.42
C ALA A 161 -76.95 17.91 -29.22
N ALA A 162 -77.80 16.92 -28.94
CA ALA A 162 -77.56 15.92 -27.90
C ALA A 162 -76.41 14.95 -28.28
N GLY A 163 -76.37 14.51 -29.54
CA GLY A 163 -75.31 13.67 -30.10
C GLY A 163 -73.96 14.39 -30.14
N GLU A 164 -73.94 15.66 -30.55
CA GLU A 164 -72.77 16.54 -30.51
C GLU A 164 -72.27 16.72 -29.07
N LYS A 165 -73.16 17.02 -28.12
CA LYS A 165 -72.81 17.16 -26.70
C LYS A 165 -72.23 15.87 -26.12
N LYS A 166 -72.81 14.72 -26.49
CA LYS A 166 -72.33 13.39 -26.07
C LYS A 166 -70.97 13.05 -26.68
N ALA A 167 -70.79 13.29 -27.98
CA ALA A 167 -69.51 13.12 -28.67
C ALA A 167 -68.42 14.02 -28.09
N LEU A 168 -68.75 15.27 -27.76
CA LEU A 168 -67.83 16.21 -27.09
C LEU A 168 -67.47 15.75 -25.68
N GLN A 169 -68.41 15.21 -24.90
CA GLN A 169 -68.12 14.64 -23.58
C GLN A 169 -67.20 13.42 -23.70
N GLU A 170 -67.52 12.48 -24.60
CA GLU A 170 -66.72 11.28 -24.83
C GLU A 170 -65.32 11.62 -25.37
N PHE A 171 -65.21 12.62 -26.24
CA PHE A 171 -63.94 13.15 -26.72
C PHE A 171 -63.12 13.77 -25.58
N ARG A 172 -63.75 14.58 -24.70
CA ARG A 172 -63.08 15.17 -23.53
C ARG A 172 -62.60 14.09 -22.55
N GLU A 173 -63.43 13.10 -22.26
CA GLU A 173 -63.07 11.98 -21.38
C GLU A 173 -61.92 11.14 -21.97
N THR A 174 -61.99 10.81 -23.26
CA THR A 174 -60.94 10.05 -23.95
C THR A 174 -59.63 10.84 -24.00
N THR A 175 -59.70 12.15 -24.26
CA THR A 175 -58.52 13.04 -24.25
C THR A 175 -57.92 13.15 -22.85
N ALA A 176 -58.74 13.28 -21.81
CA ALA A 176 -58.28 13.30 -20.42
C ALA A 176 -57.61 11.96 -20.02
N LYS A 177 -58.15 10.82 -20.45
CA LYS A 177 -57.54 9.49 -20.27
C LYS A 177 -56.18 9.41 -20.97
N ARG A 178 -56.08 9.84 -22.23
CA ARG A 178 -54.80 9.89 -22.98
C ARG A 178 -53.77 10.77 -22.29
N HIS A 179 -54.12 11.99 -21.91
CA HIS A 179 -53.20 12.88 -21.20
C HIS A 179 -52.78 12.31 -19.84
N LYS A 180 -53.66 11.58 -19.14
CA LYS A 180 -53.29 10.88 -17.91
C LYS A 180 -52.26 9.78 -18.18
N ILE A 181 -52.46 8.94 -19.19
CA ILE A 181 -51.50 7.88 -19.59
C ILE A 181 -50.17 8.49 -20.04
N LEU A 182 -50.21 9.53 -20.88
CA LEU A 182 -49.01 10.24 -21.33
C LEU A 182 -48.25 10.86 -20.15
N SER A 183 -48.96 11.40 -19.16
CA SER A 183 -48.34 11.96 -17.95
C SER A 183 -47.67 10.88 -17.10
N SER A 184 -48.23 9.65 -17.06
CA SER A 184 -47.63 8.52 -16.35
C SER A 184 -46.42 7.90 -17.07
N MET A 185 -46.19 8.19 -18.36
CA MET A 185 -44.98 7.78 -19.08
C MET A 185 -43.74 8.62 -18.71
N ALA A 186 -43.93 9.86 -18.29
CA ALA A 186 -42.81 10.75 -17.92
C ALA A 186 -41.84 10.15 -16.86
N PRO A 187 -42.31 9.52 -15.76
CA PRO A 187 -41.41 8.83 -14.83
C PRO A 187 -40.74 7.58 -15.43
N ALA A 188 -41.42 6.84 -16.33
CA ALA A 188 -40.83 5.67 -17.00
C ALA A 188 -39.65 6.07 -17.89
N TRP A 189 -39.76 7.17 -18.64
CA TRP A 189 -38.64 7.73 -19.42
C TRP A 189 -37.44 8.14 -18.55
N LYS A 190 -37.69 8.71 -17.36
CA LYS A 190 -36.62 9.02 -16.39
C LYS A 190 -35.95 7.74 -15.87
N GLU A 191 -36.72 6.67 -15.68
CA GLU A 191 -36.20 5.37 -15.25
C GLU A 191 -35.32 4.73 -16.34
N VAL A 192 -35.75 4.75 -17.60
CA VAL A 192 -34.94 4.35 -18.77
C VAL A 192 -33.61 5.12 -18.80
N GLN A 193 -33.66 6.45 -18.68
CA GLN A 193 -32.46 7.29 -18.67
C GLN A 193 -31.52 6.91 -17.52
N LYS A 194 -32.05 6.63 -16.33
CA LYS A 194 -31.27 6.21 -15.17
C LYS A 194 -30.60 4.87 -15.40
N ILE A 195 -31.32 3.86 -15.90
CA ILE A 195 -30.78 2.53 -16.20
C ILE A 195 -29.69 2.62 -17.28
N ALA A 196 -29.93 3.38 -18.35
CA ALA A 196 -28.94 3.60 -19.40
C ALA A 196 -27.65 4.27 -18.87
N THR A 197 -27.79 5.21 -17.93
CA THR A 197 -26.64 5.85 -17.27
C THR A 197 -25.86 4.86 -16.39
N GLU A 198 -26.56 3.98 -15.66
CA GLU A 198 -25.91 2.92 -14.86
C GLU A 198 -25.15 1.92 -15.74
N VAL A 199 -25.74 1.51 -16.87
CA VAL A 199 -25.08 0.65 -17.87
C VAL A 199 -23.85 1.33 -18.45
N SER A 200 -23.95 2.60 -18.86
CA SER A 200 -22.82 3.37 -19.39
C SER A 200 -21.66 3.47 -18.40
N ARG A 201 -21.95 3.64 -17.11
CA ARG A 201 -20.93 3.65 -16.05
C ARG A 201 -20.26 2.29 -15.89
N ALA A 202 -21.03 1.20 -15.86
CA ALA A 202 -20.47 -0.15 -15.77
C ALA A 202 -19.57 -0.47 -16.98
N VAL A 203 -20.01 -0.12 -18.20
CA VAL A 203 -19.21 -0.33 -19.42
C VAL A 203 -17.94 0.53 -19.42
N SER A 204 -18.04 1.80 -19.00
CA SER A 204 -16.87 2.69 -18.89
C SER A 204 -15.86 2.16 -17.85
N GLY A 205 -16.34 1.68 -16.70
CA GLY A 205 -15.52 1.08 -15.65
C GLY A 205 -14.78 -0.17 -16.13
N ALA A 206 -15.50 -1.06 -16.83
CA ALA A 206 -14.92 -2.22 -17.50
C ALA A 206 -13.82 -1.81 -18.50
N LEU A 207 -14.10 -0.86 -19.39
CA LEU A 207 -13.16 -0.43 -20.43
C LEU A 207 -11.92 0.24 -19.84
N GLU A 208 -12.08 1.04 -18.79
CA GLU A 208 -10.96 1.64 -18.04
C GLU A 208 -10.10 0.58 -17.36
N ALA A 209 -10.71 -0.44 -16.76
CA ALA A 209 -9.98 -1.55 -16.17
C ALA A 209 -9.24 -2.40 -17.22
N THR A 210 -9.82 -2.65 -18.39
CA THR A 210 -9.09 -3.27 -19.52
C THR A 210 -7.91 -2.40 -19.97
N LYS A 211 -8.09 -1.08 -20.09
CA LYS A 211 -7.00 -0.14 -20.45
C LYS A 211 -5.87 -0.14 -19.43
N ARG A 212 -6.18 -0.28 -18.13
CA ARG A 212 -5.17 -0.43 -17.09
C ARG A 212 -4.37 -1.72 -17.24
N ILE A 213 -5.04 -2.86 -17.52
CA ILE A 213 -4.35 -4.13 -17.80
C ILE A 213 -3.40 -3.97 -18.98
N ASP A 214 -3.87 -3.37 -20.06
CA ASP A 214 -3.08 -3.16 -21.27
C ASP A 214 -1.81 -2.34 -20.99
N GLY A 215 -1.90 -1.30 -20.15
CA GLY A 215 -0.74 -0.53 -19.70
C GLY A 215 0.25 -1.34 -18.87
N TYR A 216 -0.23 -2.21 -17.97
CA TYR A 216 0.66 -3.10 -17.21
C TYR A 216 1.27 -4.19 -18.10
N MET A 217 0.52 -4.72 -19.06
CA MET A 217 0.98 -5.71 -20.04
C MET A 217 2.06 -5.13 -20.96
N THR A 218 1.85 -3.91 -21.45
CA THR A 218 2.85 -3.15 -22.23
C THR A 218 4.13 -2.95 -21.41
N SER A 219 3.99 -2.59 -20.12
CA SER A 219 5.14 -2.43 -19.21
C SER A 219 5.89 -3.75 -19.01
N TYR A 220 5.17 -4.86 -18.89
CA TYR A 220 5.75 -6.20 -18.80
C TYR A 220 6.46 -6.61 -20.10
N GLU A 221 5.87 -6.33 -21.26
CA GLU A 221 6.49 -6.59 -22.56
C GLU A 221 7.79 -5.81 -22.73
N GLN A 222 7.85 -4.54 -22.30
CA GLN A 222 9.08 -3.74 -22.32
C GLN A 222 10.17 -4.31 -21.42
N VAL A 223 9.81 -4.78 -20.21
CA VAL A 223 10.75 -5.44 -19.29
C VAL A 223 11.20 -6.80 -19.84
N ARG A 224 10.29 -7.56 -20.46
CA ARG A 224 10.59 -8.85 -21.10
C ARG A 224 11.46 -8.70 -22.34
N ALA A 225 11.30 -7.61 -23.09
CA ALA A 225 12.13 -7.28 -24.25
C ALA A 225 13.53 -6.77 -23.88
N ASP A 226 13.85 -6.68 -22.57
CA ASP A 226 15.09 -6.10 -22.05
C ASP A 226 15.37 -4.71 -22.64
N ASP A 227 14.33 -3.87 -22.69
CA ASP A 227 14.51 -2.49 -23.12
C ASP A 227 15.43 -1.77 -22.12
N LYS A 228 16.58 -1.31 -22.62
CA LYS A 228 17.63 -0.64 -21.84
C LYS A 228 17.09 0.55 -21.06
N ASN A 229 16.06 1.23 -21.55
CA ASN A 229 15.46 2.36 -20.85
C ASN A 229 14.61 1.90 -19.64
N ALA A 230 13.80 0.86 -19.82
CA ALA A 230 12.99 0.27 -18.76
C ALA A 230 13.88 -0.32 -17.66
N THR A 231 14.91 -1.09 -18.03
CA THR A 231 15.84 -1.71 -17.07
C THR A 231 16.64 -0.66 -16.28
N ARG A 232 17.05 0.45 -16.93
CA ARG A 232 17.72 1.57 -16.23
C ARG A 232 16.78 2.32 -15.28
N ALA A 233 15.52 2.52 -15.66
CA ALA A 233 14.53 3.15 -14.79
C ALA A 233 14.26 2.30 -13.54
N ILE A 234 14.16 0.98 -13.68
CA ILE A 234 14.04 0.04 -12.56
C ILE A 234 15.27 0.13 -11.65
N GLY A 235 16.48 0.12 -12.22
CA GLY A 235 17.72 0.24 -11.46
C GLY A 235 17.83 1.54 -10.65
N TRP A 236 17.41 2.68 -11.22
CA TRP A 236 17.38 3.96 -10.50
C TRP A 236 16.39 3.94 -9.32
N ASN A 237 15.17 3.47 -9.57
CA ASN A 237 14.14 3.37 -8.53
C ASN A 237 14.59 2.41 -7.40
N ALA A 238 15.22 1.29 -7.75
CA ALA A 238 15.76 0.34 -6.78
C ALA A 238 16.88 0.96 -5.92
N THR A 239 17.75 1.78 -6.52
CA THR A 239 18.82 2.48 -5.79
C THR A 239 18.25 3.48 -4.79
N GLN A 240 17.24 4.26 -5.18
CA GLN A 240 16.58 5.19 -4.28
C GLN A 240 15.91 4.45 -3.10
N LEU A 241 15.20 3.36 -3.38
CA LEU A 241 14.59 2.52 -2.34
C LEU A 241 15.65 1.91 -1.42
N PHE A 242 16.79 1.48 -1.96
CA PHE A 242 17.91 0.98 -1.18
C PHE A 242 18.42 2.03 -0.19
N VAL A 243 18.68 3.27 -0.64
CA VAL A 243 19.14 4.36 0.24
C VAL A 243 18.11 4.67 1.33
N VAL A 244 16.83 4.76 0.97
CA VAL A 244 15.75 4.97 1.94
C VAL A 244 15.68 3.82 2.95
N SER A 245 15.76 2.57 2.49
CA SER A 245 15.73 1.39 3.37
C SER A 245 16.94 1.33 4.30
N LEU A 246 18.12 1.77 3.84
CA LEU A 246 19.34 1.83 4.64
C LEU A 246 19.21 2.88 5.75
N LEU A 247 18.67 4.06 5.43
CA LEU A 247 18.41 5.11 6.43
C LEU A 247 17.39 4.64 7.47
N VAL A 248 16.29 4.03 7.03
CA VAL A 248 15.27 3.47 7.93
C VAL A 248 15.87 2.37 8.83
N MET A 249 16.70 1.49 8.26
CA MET A 249 17.39 0.44 9.01
C MET A 249 18.37 1.02 10.04
N ALA A 250 19.10 2.09 9.71
CA ALA A 250 19.99 2.76 10.65
C ALA A 250 19.23 3.35 11.85
N VAL A 251 18.08 3.98 11.60
CA VAL A 251 17.20 4.49 12.68
C VAL A 251 16.64 3.33 13.50
N ALA A 252 16.20 2.23 12.87
CA ALA A 252 15.69 1.06 13.57
C ALA A 252 16.76 0.39 14.45
N MET A 253 17.99 0.22 13.94
CA MET A 253 19.11 -0.28 14.73
C MET A 253 19.48 0.66 15.89
N GLY A 254 19.44 1.98 15.66
CA GLY A 254 19.63 2.97 16.72
C GLY A 254 18.56 2.87 17.80
N GLY A 255 17.29 2.74 17.41
CA GLY A 255 16.17 2.54 18.32
C GLY A 255 16.31 1.25 19.14
N ALA A 256 16.63 0.13 18.49
CA ALA A 256 16.86 -1.15 19.17
C ALA A 256 18.06 -1.09 20.14
N PHE A 257 19.14 -0.41 19.76
CA PHE A 257 20.29 -0.19 20.63
C PHE A 257 19.93 0.63 21.86
N VAL A 258 19.16 1.71 21.69
CA VAL A 258 18.67 2.52 22.82
C VAL A 258 17.75 1.68 23.71
N ASN A 259 16.78 0.95 23.13
CA ASN A 259 15.86 0.10 23.91
C ASN A 259 16.63 -0.95 24.74
N PHE A 260 17.59 -1.63 24.13
CA PHE A 260 18.45 -2.59 24.82
C PHE A 260 19.20 -1.97 26.01
N ASN A 261 19.80 -0.79 25.84
CA ASN A 261 20.53 -0.12 26.91
C ASN A 261 19.61 0.41 28.03
N LEU A 262 18.36 0.77 27.70
CA LEU A 262 17.37 1.18 28.69
C LEU A 262 16.91 0.01 29.57
N ILE A 263 16.77 -1.19 29.00
CA ILE A 263 16.30 -2.38 29.72
C ILE A 263 17.42 -3.08 30.51
N ALA A 264 18.64 -3.08 29.99
CA ALA A 264 19.73 -3.87 30.58
C ALA A 264 20.08 -3.47 32.03
N LEU A 265 19.94 -2.18 32.37
CA LEU A 265 20.30 -1.65 33.68
C LEU A 265 19.36 -2.12 34.81
N PRO A 266 18.03 -1.89 34.75
CA PRO A 266 17.10 -2.40 35.77
C PRO A 266 17.10 -3.93 35.86
N MET A 267 17.27 -4.64 34.73
CA MET A 267 17.38 -6.11 34.75
C MET A 267 18.60 -6.63 35.51
N SER A 268 19.70 -5.86 35.56
CA SER A 268 20.90 -6.25 36.31
C SER A 268 20.73 -6.21 37.83
N GLU A 269 19.70 -5.51 38.31
CA GLU A 269 19.35 -5.45 39.72
C GLU A 269 18.26 -6.45 40.10
N LEU A 270 17.33 -6.75 39.17
CA LEU A 270 16.28 -7.75 39.38
C LEU A 270 16.79 -9.19 39.29
N VAL A 271 17.86 -9.41 38.53
CA VAL A 271 18.44 -10.74 38.33
C VAL A 271 19.70 -10.88 39.19
N PRO A 272 19.83 -11.93 40.01
CA PRO A 272 21.00 -12.13 40.87
C PRO A 272 22.32 -12.03 40.10
N SER A 273 23.17 -11.11 40.53
CA SER A 273 24.44 -10.71 39.88
C SER A 273 25.50 -11.82 39.79
N GLY A 274 25.29 -12.95 40.48
CA GLY A 274 26.16 -14.13 40.44
C GLY A 274 25.93 -15.05 39.24
N ASN A 275 24.79 -14.96 38.56
CA ASN A 275 24.48 -15.88 37.46
C ASN A 275 24.98 -15.31 36.13
N ARG A 276 25.90 -16.04 35.49
CA ARG A 276 26.39 -15.76 34.13
C ARG A 276 26.05 -16.94 33.22
N ILE A 277 25.56 -16.64 32.03
CA ILE A 277 25.33 -17.63 30.96
C ILE A 277 26.36 -17.33 29.87
N ALA A 278 27.19 -18.32 29.53
CA ALA A 278 28.23 -18.20 28.50
C ALA A 278 29.16 -16.97 28.68
N GLY A 279 29.51 -16.64 29.93
CA GLY A 279 30.40 -15.52 30.26
C GLY A 279 29.73 -14.13 30.32
N MET A 280 28.48 -13.99 29.84
CA MET A 280 27.70 -12.75 29.92
C MET A 280 26.78 -12.73 31.15
N PRO A 281 26.50 -11.55 31.75
CA PRO A 281 25.48 -11.42 32.80
C PRO A 281 24.11 -11.85 32.29
N VAL A 282 23.33 -12.59 33.10
CA VAL A 282 21.98 -13.03 32.71
C VAL A 282 21.07 -11.85 32.36
N ALA A 283 21.24 -10.70 33.02
CA ALA A 283 20.50 -9.48 32.72
C ALA A 283 20.68 -8.99 31.27
N THR A 284 21.90 -9.08 30.73
CA THR A 284 22.22 -8.73 29.34
C THR A 284 21.52 -9.68 28.37
N VAL A 285 21.49 -10.97 28.69
CA VAL A 285 20.80 -12.00 27.89
C VAL A 285 19.28 -11.77 27.94
N ALA A 286 18.72 -11.48 29.11
CA ALA A 286 17.28 -11.22 29.27
C ALA A 286 16.84 -9.96 28.50
N ALA A 287 17.60 -8.86 28.57
CA ALA A 287 17.34 -7.65 27.80
C ALA A 287 17.39 -7.93 26.28
N LEU A 288 18.36 -8.72 25.82
CA LEU A 288 18.46 -9.10 24.41
C LEU A 288 17.24 -9.93 23.96
N VAL A 289 16.80 -10.88 24.77
CA VAL A 289 15.65 -11.73 24.45
C VAL A 289 14.36 -10.92 24.34
N ILE A 290 14.15 -9.93 25.21
CA ILE A 290 12.97 -9.05 25.14
C ILE A 290 12.97 -8.26 23.83
N VAL A 291 14.08 -7.58 23.50
CA VAL A 291 14.21 -6.80 22.26
C VAL A 291 14.07 -7.70 21.01
N LEU A 292 14.65 -8.90 21.01
CA LEU A 292 14.50 -9.84 19.90
C LEU A 292 13.07 -10.34 19.74
N MET A 293 12.35 -10.58 20.84
CA MET A 293 10.94 -10.96 20.81
C MET A 293 10.08 -9.82 20.25
N GLU A 294 10.38 -8.57 20.62
CA GLU A 294 9.70 -7.38 20.11
C GLU A 294 9.93 -7.22 18.60
N ILE A 295 11.18 -7.32 18.13
CA ILE A 295 11.49 -7.27 16.70
C ILE A 295 10.76 -8.38 15.94
N ALA A 296 10.75 -9.60 16.47
CA ALA A 296 10.04 -10.72 15.84
C ALA A 296 8.53 -10.46 15.76
N ALA A 297 7.90 -10.02 16.86
CA ALA A 297 6.48 -9.68 16.88
C ALA A 297 6.15 -8.51 15.92
N GLY A 298 7.03 -7.51 15.83
CA GLY A 298 6.93 -6.38 14.91
C GLY A 298 6.98 -6.80 13.45
N VAL A 299 7.91 -7.67 13.08
CA VAL A 299 8.00 -8.25 11.72
C VAL A 299 6.71 -9.01 11.38
N PHE A 300 6.20 -9.84 12.28
CA PHE A 300 4.93 -10.54 12.07
C PHE A 300 3.74 -9.58 11.93
N ALA A 301 3.67 -8.52 12.73
CA ALA A 301 2.61 -7.52 12.61
C ALA A 301 2.65 -6.79 11.26
N MET A 302 3.84 -6.39 10.79
CA MET A 302 4.04 -5.74 9.50
C MET A 302 3.67 -6.66 8.32
N GLU A 303 4.00 -7.94 8.40
CA GLU A 303 3.62 -8.94 7.40
C GLU A 303 2.09 -9.13 7.35
N MET A 304 1.44 -9.19 8.52
CA MET A 304 -0.03 -9.29 8.59
C MET A 304 -0.73 -7.99 8.15
N LEU A 305 -0.05 -6.83 8.14
CA LEU A 305 -0.58 -5.61 7.53
C LEU A 305 -0.35 -5.56 6.01
N GLY A 306 0.52 -6.41 5.47
CA GLY A 306 0.86 -6.46 4.04
C GLY A 306 1.72 -5.28 3.61
N ILE A 307 2.46 -4.72 4.57
CA ILE A 307 3.46 -3.69 4.33
C ILE A 307 4.78 -4.36 3.88
N THR A 308 5.09 -5.54 4.44
CA THR A 308 6.23 -6.37 4.08
C THR A 308 5.79 -7.68 3.41
N SER A 309 6.69 -8.30 2.67
CA SER A 309 6.51 -9.58 1.98
C SER A 309 7.66 -10.56 2.29
N PHE A 310 8.10 -10.61 3.56
CA PHE A 310 9.18 -11.52 3.99
C PHE A 310 8.76 -12.99 3.89
N PHE A 311 7.46 -13.26 4.00
CA PHE A 311 6.89 -14.60 3.97
C PHE A 311 5.70 -14.61 3.00
N PRO A 312 5.93 -14.68 1.67
CA PRO A 312 4.87 -14.61 0.66
C PRO A 312 3.78 -15.68 0.82
N LYS A 313 4.07 -16.79 1.53
CA LYS A 313 3.09 -17.81 1.87
C LYS A 313 2.03 -17.35 2.89
N LEU A 314 2.32 -16.33 3.70
CA LEU A 314 1.39 -15.75 4.67
C LEU A 314 0.34 -14.84 4.00
N GLU A 315 0.62 -14.31 2.80
CA GLU A 315 -0.37 -13.53 2.02
C GLU A 315 -1.55 -14.39 1.54
N LEU A 316 -1.32 -15.69 1.34
CA LEU A 316 -2.32 -16.66 0.90
C LEU A 316 -3.30 -17.09 2.00
N ILE A 317 -3.08 -16.65 3.25
CA ILE A 317 -3.92 -17.00 4.39
C ILE A 317 -5.25 -16.21 4.33
N PRO A 318 -6.41 -16.84 4.59
CA PRO A 318 -7.70 -16.17 4.62
C PRO A 318 -7.71 -14.96 5.58
N ARG A 319 -8.39 -13.87 5.18
CA ARG A 319 -8.43 -12.59 5.91
C ARG A 319 -8.81 -12.72 7.39
N SER A 320 -9.64 -13.70 7.75
CA SER A 320 -10.05 -13.97 9.13
C SER A 320 -8.87 -14.39 10.01
N ARG A 321 -8.06 -15.35 9.56
CA ARG A 321 -6.88 -15.82 10.31
C ARG A 321 -5.77 -14.78 10.37
N ARG A 322 -5.58 -14.04 9.27
CA ARG A 322 -4.63 -12.92 9.21
C ARG A 322 -4.93 -11.84 10.26
N ARG A 323 -6.21 -11.52 10.47
CA ARG A 323 -6.64 -10.58 11.52
C ARG A 323 -6.35 -11.11 12.93
N ILE A 324 -6.53 -12.41 13.18
CA ILE A 324 -6.22 -13.01 14.49
C ILE A 324 -4.73 -12.89 14.79
N ILE A 325 -3.87 -13.28 13.84
CA ILE A 325 -2.41 -13.19 14.03
C ILE A 325 -1.98 -11.74 14.25
N LEU A 326 -2.57 -10.78 13.52
CA LEU A 326 -2.31 -9.36 13.74
C LEU A 326 -2.68 -8.91 15.15
N VAL A 327 -3.86 -9.29 15.64
CA VAL A 327 -4.32 -8.92 16.99
C VAL A 327 -3.41 -9.53 18.06
N VAL A 328 -2.96 -10.77 17.87
CA VAL A 328 -2.02 -11.43 18.80
C VAL A 328 -0.65 -10.73 18.78
N ALA A 329 -0.11 -10.42 17.61
CA ALA A 329 1.18 -9.74 17.49
C ALA A 329 1.15 -8.33 18.09
N VAL A 330 0.12 -7.54 17.78
CA VAL A 330 -0.07 -6.19 18.34
C VAL A 330 -0.33 -6.24 19.84
N GLY A 331 -1.12 -7.21 20.32
CA GLY A 331 -1.34 -7.42 21.75
C GLY A 331 -0.06 -7.79 22.49
N GLY A 332 0.79 -8.64 21.90
CA GLY A 332 2.11 -8.99 22.42
C GLY A 332 3.05 -7.78 22.49
N LEU A 333 3.12 -6.97 21.42
CA LEU A 333 3.90 -5.73 21.41
C LEU A 333 3.43 -4.74 22.47
N LEU A 334 2.11 -4.57 22.64
CA LEU A 334 1.55 -3.68 23.66
C LEU A 334 1.90 -4.16 25.08
N MET A 335 1.83 -5.47 25.31
CA MET A 335 2.20 -6.07 26.60
C MET A 335 3.68 -5.88 26.91
N LEU A 336 4.58 -6.10 25.94
CA LEU A 336 6.01 -5.84 26.07
C LEU A 336 6.29 -4.36 26.32
N ALA A 337 5.64 -3.45 25.58
CA ALA A 337 5.78 -2.01 25.78
C ALA A 337 5.37 -1.57 27.19
N CYS A 338 4.32 -2.17 27.78
CA CYS A 338 3.95 -1.90 29.17
C CYS A 338 5.02 -2.38 30.16
N ILE A 339 5.63 -3.55 29.92
CA ILE A 339 6.73 -4.06 30.75
C ILE A 339 7.94 -3.12 30.65
N GLU A 340 8.29 -2.70 29.44
CA GLU A 340 9.42 -1.80 29.19
C GLU A 340 9.21 -0.42 29.81
N ALA A 341 8.00 0.14 29.69
CA ALA A 341 7.65 1.38 30.38
C ALA A 341 7.81 1.27 31.91
N SER A 342 7.43 0.12 32.48
CA SER A 342 7.61 -0.15 33.91
C SER A 342 9.09 -0.25 34.30
N LEU A 343 9.90 -0.96 33.48
CA LEU A 343 11.34 -1.09 33.68
C LEU A 343 12.08 0.24 33.49
N ALA A 344 11.63 1.10 32.58
CA ALA A 344 12.19 2.43 32.36
C ALA A 344 11.97 3.34 33.58
N ILE A 345 10.79 3.29 34.20
CA ILE A 345 10.53 4.02 35.46
C ILE A 345 11.47 3.51 36.56
N LEU A 346 11.63 2.18 36.66
CA LEU A 346 12.52 1.59 37.65
C LEU A 346 13.97 2.01 37.42
N ARG A 347 14.44 2.04 36.16
CA ARG A 347 15.77 2.54 35.81
C ARG A 347 16.01 3.94 36.37
N GLU A 348 15.04 4.85 36.25
CA GLU A 348 15.19 6.22 36.74
C GLU A 348 15.36 6.25 38.27
N GLN A 349 14.52 5.49 38.99
CA GLN A 349 14.61 5.37 40.45
C GLN A 349 15.95 4.78 40.91
N ILE A 350 16.47 3.79 40.18
CA ILE A 350 17.77 3.17 40.43
C ILE A 350 18.90 4.17 40.24
N VAL A 351 18.85 4.94 39.15
CA VAL A 351 19.88 5.94 38.84
C VAL A 351 19.87 7.05 39.90
N GLU A 352 18.70 7.51 40.32
CA GLU A 352 18.54 8.51 41.37
C GLU A 352 19.08 8.03 42.73
N SER A 353 18.74 6.80 43.14
CA SER A 353 19.26 6.23 44.39
C SER A 353 20.78 6.01 44.36
N SER A 354 21.32 5.62 43.20
CA SER A 354 22.77 5.45 42.99
C SER A 354 23.53 6.78 43.03
N THR A 355 22.98 7.85 42.47
CA THR A 355 23.60 9.19 42.51
C THR A 355 23.55 9.78 43.91
N ALA A 356 22.43 9.62 44.62
CA ALA A 356 22.29 10.02 46.02
C ALA A 356 23.29 9.29 46.94
N LEU A 357 23.45 7.97 46.75
CA LEU A 357 24.42 7.17 47.49
C LEU A 357 25.87 7.61 47.19
N LYS A 358 26.22 7.84 45.93
CA LYS A 358 27.54 8.34 45.54
C LYS A 358 27.82 9.74 46.11
N ALA A 359 26.83 10.64 46.13
CA ALA A 359 26.96 11.96 46.73
C ALA A 359 27.18 11.87 48.26
N SER A 360 26.45 10.97 48.92
CA SER A 360 26.62 10.68 50.36
C SER A 360 28.00 10.10 50.67
N LEU A 361 28.50 9.17 49.85
CA LEU A 361 29.81 8.53 50.00
C LEU A 361 30.97 9.47 49.64
N ALA A 362 30.76 10.41 48.71
CA ALA A 362 31.74 11.44 48.35
C ALA A 362 31.89 12.55 49.41
N GLY A 363 31.16 12.47 50.53
CA GLY A 363 31.29 13.40 51.65
C GLY A 363 30.68 14.78 51.39
N VAL A 364 29.99 14.98 50.26
CA VAL A 364 29.22 16.20 49.97
C VAL A 364 27.95 16.15 50.80
N ARG A 365 28.04 16.54 52.07
CA ARG A 365 26.89 16.72 52.95
C ARG A 365 26.22 18.07 52.68
N GLU A 366 25.48 18.15 51.59
CA GLU A 366 24.37 19.11 51.48
C GLU A 366 23.20 18.43 50.75
N HIS A 367 22.38 17.70 51.52
CA HIS A 367 20.93 17.92 51.68
C HIS A 367 20.27 16.71 52.38
N PRO A 368 19.25 16.95 53.22
CA PRO A 368 18.67 15.92 54.08
C PRO A 368 17.89 14.91 53.25
N VAL A 369 18.03 13.65 53.63
CA VAL A 369 17.24 12.51 53.17
C VAL A 369 15.76 12.90 53.09
N ALA A 370 15.25 13.10 51.87
CA ALA A 370 13.83 13.29 51.64
C ALA A 370 13.14 11.96 51.93
N ARG A 371 12.51 11.92 53.11
CA ARG A 371 11.43 11.04 53.56
C ARG A 371 11.17 9.83 52.65
N THR A 372 11.61 8.68 53.13
CA THR A 372 10.91 7.40 52.93
C THR A 372 9.41 7.67 52.84
N ALA A 373 8.84 7.36 51.68
CA ALA A 373 7.41 7.37 51.46
C ALA A 373 6.74 6.70 52.66
N THR A 374 5.82 7.42 53.28
CA THR A 374 5.01 7.00 54.41
C THR A 374 4.21 5.77 54.00
N SER A 375 4.80 4.58 54.16
CA SER A 375 4.11 3.30 54.07
C SER A 375 3.07 3.26 55.19
N ARG A 376 1.83 3.55 54.85
CA ARG A 376 0.66 3.47 55.72
C ARG A 376 0.09 2.04 55.72
N ILE A 377 0.95 1.04 55.88
CA ILE A 377 0.53 -0.34 56.13
C ILE A 377 0.84 -0.65 57.59
N PRO A 378 -0.17 -0.76 58.47
CA PRO A 378 0.04 -1.22 59.83
C PRO A 378 0.44 -2.70 59.77
N VAL A 379 1.69 -3.01 60.12
CA VAL A 379 2.16 -4.38 60.28
C VAL A 379 1.63 -4.88 61.62
N ILE A 380 0.46 -5.53 61.59
CA ILE A 380 -0.02 -6.30 62.73
C ILE A 380 0.75 -7.62 62.74
N GLY A 381 1.61 -7.79 63.74
CA GLY A 381 2.16 -9.07 64.15
C GLY A 381 3.54 -9.41 63.61
N GLN A 382 4.59 -8.90 64.27
CA GLN A 382 5.74 -9.72 64.66
C GLN A 382 6.23 -9.21 66.03
N ALA A 383 6.13 -10.11 67.01
CA ALA A 383 6.75 -10.01 68.33
C ALA A 383 8.21 -10.46 68.25
#